data_AF-A0A538DHH2-F1
#
_entry.id   AF-A0A538DHH2-F1
#
_cell.length_a   1.000
_cell.length_b   1.000
_cell.length_c   1.000
_cell.angle_alpha   90.00
_cell.angle_beta   90.00
_cell.angle_gamma   90.00
#
_symmetry.space_group_name_H-M   'P 1'
#
loop_
_entity.id
_entity.type
_entity.pdbx_description
1 polymer ?
#
loop_
_entity_poly.entity_id
_entity_poly.type
_entity_poly.pdbx_seq_one_letter_code
_entity_poly.pdbx_strand_id
1 'polypeptide(L)'
;AAVGLAALSRAAPLLFDVMRFAGAAYLVYLGLQTLRTRNDASIAGVRHGATGARRAFWRGALTNLLNPKMALFTISFLPQFVDTSRGNVPLQFLVLGACFVALEILVDGMVGILAGRLRQFLARRRAVKTLHVVSGSVFVGLGAKVALER
;
A
#
# COMPACT_ATOMS: atom_id res chain seq x y z
N ALA A 1 3.72 -4.57 15.12
CA ALA A 1 2.36 -4.68 14.53
C ALA A 1 1.52 -5.80 15.15
N ALA A 2 2.00 -7.06 15.18
CA ALA A 2 1.25 -8.20 15.74
C ALA A 2 0.82 -8.05 17.21
N VAL A 3 1.62 -7.36 18.04
CA VAL A 3 1.31 -7.11 19.45
C VAL A 3 0.14 -6.13 19.63
N GLY A 4 -0.01 -5.13 18.75
CA GLY A 4 -1.05 -4.10 18.86
C GLY A 4 -2.45 -4.60 18.48
N LEU A 5 -2.56 -5.35 17.39
CA LEU A 5 -3.81 -6.01 16.99
C LEU A 5 -4.25 -7.08 18.00
N ALA A 6 -3.30 -7.84 18.56
CA ALA A 6 -3.57 -8.83 19.59
C ALA A 6 -3.91 -8.23 20.96
N ALA A 7 -3.49 -6.99 21.23
CA ALA A 7 -3.91 -6.24 22.41
C ALA A 7 -5.30 -5.61 22.20
N LEU A 8 -5.58 -5.09 20.99
CA LEU A 8 -6.87 -4.54 20.62
C LEU A 8 -7.98 -5.60 20.63
N SER A 9 -7.71 -6.81 20.11
CA SER A 9 -8.68 -7.91 20.16
C SER A 9 -9.06 -8.33 21.58
N ARG A 10 -8.14 -8.18 22.54
CA ARG A 10 -8.38 -8.45 23.96
C ARG A 10 -9.06 -7.29 24.69
N ALA A 11 -8.74 -6.05 24.33
CA ALA A 11 -9.24 -4.85 25.00
C ALA A 11 -10.62 -4.38 24.48
N ALA A 12 -10.87 -4.51 23.17
CA ALA A 12 -12.10 -4.05 22.54
C ALA A 12 -12.53 -5.01 21.39
N PRO A 13 -13.09 -6.20 21.70
CA PRO A 13 -13.44 -7.21 20.71
C PRO A 13 -14.38 -6.71 19.61
N LEU A 14 -15.41 -5.93 19.97
CA LEU A 14 -16.34 -5.33 19.01
C LEU A 14 -15.65 -4.40 18.01
N LEU A 15 -14.73 -3.55 18.48
CA LEU A 15 -13.99 -2.63 17.60
C LEU A 15 -13.04 -3.40 16.68
N PHE A 16 -12.40 -4.44 17.20
CA PHE A 16 -11.57 -5.34 16.42
C PHE A 16 -12.38 -6.03 15.31
N ASP A 17 -13.56 -6.57 15.61
CA ASP A 17 -14.42 -7.23 14.61
C ASP A 17 -14.91 -6.25 13.54
N VAL A 18 -15.34 -5.04 13.92
CA VAL A 18 -15.73 -4.01 12.95
C VAL A 18 -14.57 -3.66 12.03
N MET A 19 -13.37 -3.43 12.57
CA MET A 19 -12.18 -3.17 11.76
C MET A 19 -11.80 -4.36 10.88
N ARG A 20 -11.93 -5.59 11.39
CA ARG A 20 -11.64 -6.83 10.67
C ARG A 20 -12.57 -7.00 9.47
N PHE A 21 -13.87 -6.88 9.67
CA PHE A 21 -14.86 -7.00 8.59
C PHE A 21 -14.77 -5.85 7.60
N ALA A 22 -14.53 -4.62 8.07
CA ALA A 22 -14.29 -3.47 7.19
C ALA A 22 -13.05 -3.66 6.32
N GLY A 23 -11.93 -4.09 6.92
CA GLY A 23 -10.70 -4.42 6.20
C GLY A 23 -10.88 -5.55 5.19
N ALA A 24 -11.57 -6.63 5.58
CA ALA A 24 -11.90 -7.73 4.70
C ALA A 24 -12.76 -7.29 3.50
N ALA A 25 -13.83 -6.53 3.75
CA ALA A 25 -14.70 -5.99 2.70
C ALA A 25 -13.92 -5.07 1.74
N TYR A 26 -13.03 -4.23 2.27
CA TYR A 26 -12.18 -3.36 1.46
C TYR A 26 -11.21 -4.15 0.57
N LEU A 27 -10.58 -5.21 1.09
CA LEU A 27 -9.71 -6.09 0.31
C LEU A 27 -10.48 -6.81 -0.80
N VAL A 28 -11.67 -7.34 -0.50
CA VAL A 28 -12.53 -7.96 -1.52
C VAL A 28 -12.94 -6.94 -2.57
N TYR A 29 -13.33 -5.73 -2.17
CA TYR A 29 -13.66 -4.64 -3.09
C TYR A 29 -12.49 -4.31 -4.03
N LEU A 30 -11.27 -4.11 -3.50
CA LEU A 30 -10.08 -3.85 -4.29
C LEU A 30 -9.74 -5.01 -5.22
N GLY A 31 -9.88 -6.25 -4.74
CA GLY A 31 -9.67 -7.44 -5.54
C GLY A 31 -10.64 -7.53 -6.72
N LEU A 32 -11.93 -7.32 -6.47
CA LEU A 32 -12.97 -7.30 -7.51
C LEU A 32 -12.77 -6.15 -8.50
N GLN A 33 -12.39 -4.96 -8.03
CA GLN A 33 -12.07 -3.83 -8.90
C GLN A 33 -10.88 -4.14 -9.82
N THR A 34 -9.83 -4.76 -9.29
CA THR A 34 -8.65 -5.20 -10.05
C THR A 34 -9.01 -6.27 -11.09
N LEU A 35 -9.89 -7.21 -10.72
CA LEU A 35 -10.39 -8.24 -11.63
C LEU A 35 -11.31 -7.69 -12.72
N ARG A 36 -12.14 -6.68 -12.43
CA ARG A 36 -13.03 -6.03 -13.40
C ARG A 36 -12.24 -5.25 -14.46
N THR A 37 -11.20 -4.52 -14.03
CA THR A 37 -10.35 -3.69 -14.91
C THR A 37 -9.29 -4.47 -15.68
N ARG A 38 -9.21 -5.80 -15.51
CA ARG A 38 -8.17 -6.65 -16.14
C ARG A 38 -8.18 -6.64 -17.67
N ASN A 39 -9.31 -6.35 -18.30
CA ASN A 39 -9.45 -6.30 -19.76
C ASN A 39 -9.16 -4.90 -20.34
N ASP A 40 -9.33 -3.85 -19.52
CA ASP A 40 -8.99 -2.46 -19.87
C ASP A 40 -7.49 -2.17 -19.71
N ALA A 41 -6.74 -3.17 -19.23
CA ALA A 41 -5.30 -3.15 -19.01
C ALA A 41 -4.48 -3.13 -20.32
N SER A 42 -4.79 -2.20 -21.21
CA SER A 42 -3.70 -1.44 -21.81
C SER A 42 -3.11 -0.58 -20.69
N ILE A 43 -1.79 -0.56 -20.54
CA ILE A 43 -1.16 0.57 -19.86
C ILE A 43 -1.50 1.76 -20.75
N ALA A 44 -2.63 2.42 -20.46
CA ALA A 44 -3.21 3.46 -21.30
C ALA A 44 -2.11 4.47 -21.58
N GLY A 45 -1.79 4.60 -22.87
CA GLY A 45 -0.78 5.46 -23.48
C GLY A 45 -0.08 6.46 -22.57
N VAL A 46 0.85 6.00 -21.72
CA VAL A 46 2.04 6.82 -21.49
C VAL A 46 2.78 6.74 -22.81
N ARG A 47 2.54 7.75 -23.66
CA ARG A 47 3.36 8.02 -24.82
C ARG A 47 4.80 7.79 -24.38
N HIS A 48 5.42 6.76 -24.92
CA HIS A 48 6.80 6.40 -24.67
C HIS A 48 7.73 7.44 -25.33
N GLY A 49 7.50 8.73 -25.09
CA GLY A 49 8.60 9.67 -25.12
C GLY A 49 9.49 9.26 -23.96
N ALA A 50 10.79 9.11 -24.20
CA ALA A 50 11.76 8.85 -23.15
C ALA A 50 11.70 9.99 -22.12
N THR A 51 10.82 9.87 -21.13
CA THR A 51 10.85 10.75 -19.96
C THR A 51 12.17 10.41 -19.28
N GLY A 52 13.14 11.34 -19.32
CA GLY A 52 14.41 11.14 -18.65
C GLY A 52 14.19 10.73 -17.20
N ALA A 53 15.08 9.89 -16.66
CA ALA A 53 14.95 9.30 -15.33
C ALA A 53 14.58 10.33 -14.24
N ARG A 54 15.12 11.55 -14.33
CA ARG A 54 14.79 12.68 -13.45
C ARG A 54 13.30 13.06 -13.47
N ARG A 55 12.68 13.14 -14.64
CA ARG A 55 11.26 13.49 -14.79
C ARG A 55 10.35 12.37 -14.27
N ALA A 56 10.74 11.11 -14.50
CA ALA A 56 10.01 9.96 -13.95
C ALA A 56 10.09 9.92 -12.42
N PHE A 57 11.28 10.14 -11.85
CA PHE A 57 11.48 10.24 -10.41
C PHE A 57 10.60 11.33 -9.78
N TRP A 58 10.66 12.57 -10.27
CA TRP A 58 9.85 13.66 -9.73
C TRP A 58 8.35 13.42 -9.88
N ARG A 59 7.90 12.84 -11.00
CA ARG A 59 6.48 12.50 -11.18
C ARG A 59 6.03 11.43 -10.17
N GLY A 60 6.85 10.41 -9.93
CA GLY A 60 6.61 9.40 -8.90
C GLY A 60 6.57 10.00 -7.51
N ALA A 61 7.61 10.79 -7.15
CA ALA A 61 7.73 11.46 -5.86
C ALA A 61 6.55 12.40 -5.60
N LEU A 62 6.14 13.23 -6.56
CA LEU A 62 4.98 14.11 -6.40
C LEU A 62 3.68 13.32 -6.27
N THR A 63 3.51 12.24 -7.06
CA THR A 63 2.28 11.42 -6.97
C THR A 63 2.17 10.72 -5.62
N ASN A 64 3.29 10.23 -5.10
CA ASN A 64 3.36 9.63 -3.77
C ASN A 64 3.11 10.70 -2.67
N LEU A 65 3.80 11.84 -2.73
CA LEU A 65 3.66 12.92 -1.74
C LEU A 65 2.26 13.53 -1.72
N LEU A 66 1.62 13.66 -2.88
CA LEU A 66 0.25 14.16 -3.04
C LEU A 66 -0.81 13.07 -2.78
N ASN A 67 -0.41 11.82 -2.49
CA ASN A 67 -1.37 10.76 -2.22
C ASN A 67 -2.04 11.03 -0.86
N PRO A 68 -3.34 11.42 -0.85
CA PRO A 68 -4.00 11.77 0.41
C PRO A 68 -4.08 10.57 1.35
N LYS A 69 -4.03 9.33 0.83
CA LYS A 69 -4.00 8.13 1.67
C LYS A 69 -2.73 8.07 2.53
N MET A 70 -1.57 8.44 1.98
CA MET A 70 -0.31 8.44 2.73
C MET A 70 -0.32 9.52 3.82
N ALA A 71 -0.76 10.73 3.48
CA ALA A 71 -0.87 11.81 4.45
C ALA A 71 -1.84 11.46 5.60
N LEU A 72 -3.03 10.94 5.26
CA LEU A 72 -4.02 10.53 6.25
C LEU A 72 -3.52 9.39 7.13
N PHE A 73 -2.80 8.42 6.56
CA PHE A 73 -2.17 7.34 7.33
C PHE A 73 -1.16 7.91 8.33
N THR A 74 -0.22 8.73 7.88
CA THR A 74 0.82 9.29 8.75
C THR A 74 0.22 10.14 9.88
N ILE A 75 -0.75 11.01 9.57
CA ILE A 75 -1.42 11.85 10.58
C ILE A 75 -2.22 11.01 11.59
N SER A 76 -2.84 9.93 11.12
CA SER A 76 -3.72 9.10 11.97
C SER A 76 -2.95 8.05 12.78
N PHE A 77 -1.85 7.54 12.24
CA PHE A 77 -1.14 6.38 12.76
C PHE A 77 0.15 6.75 13.49
N LEU A 78 0.95 7.68 12.96
CA LEU A 78 2.25 8.04 13.55
C LEU A 78 2.14 8.55 15.00
N PRO A 79 1.16 9.39 15.37
CA PRO A 79 1.01 9.85 16.76
C PRO A 79 0.70 8.71 17.74
N GLN A 80 0.13 7.59 17.27
CA GLN A 80 -0.20 6.45 18.14
C GLN A 80 1.04 5.72 18.67
N PHE A 81 2.22 5.96 18.08
CA PHE A 81 3.49 5.38 18.51
C PHE A 81 4.34 6.34 19.33
N VAL A 82 3.87 7.58 19.53
CA VAL A 82 4.56 8.59 20.31
C VAL A 82 4.09 8.51 21.75
N ASP A 83 5.04 8.43 22.67
CA ASP A 83 4.78 8.39 24.10
C ASP A 83 5.12 9.75 24.70
N THR A 84 4.08 10.51 25.04
CA THR A 84 4.22 11.86 25.64
C THR A 84 4.85 11.82 27.03
N SER A 85 4.81 10.68 27.72
CA SER A 85 5.43 10.50 29.04
C SER A 85 6.95 10.28 28.98
N ARG A 86 7.47 9.86 27.82
CA ARG A 86 8.89 9.55 27.58
C ARG A 86 9.75 10.74 27.17
N GLY A 87 9.21 11.96 27.18
CA GLY A 87 9.97 13.18 26.93
C GLY A 87 9.82 13.73 25.52
N ASN A 88 10.93 14.06 24.83
CA ASN A 88 10.96 14.91 23.64
C ASN A 88 10.16 14.35 22.44
N VAL A 89 8.90 14.74 22.36
CA VAL A 89 7.92 14.37 21.33
C VAL A 89 8.40 14.73 19.90
N PRO A 90 8.92 15.94 19.62
CA PRO A 90 9.49 16.26 18.30
C PRO A 90 10.56 15.27 17.83
N LEU A 91 11.46 14.85 18.73
CA LEU A 91 12.51 13.90 18.39
C LEU A 91 11.95 12.51 18.09
N GLN A 92 10.95 12.05 18.85
CA GLN A 92 10.26 10.78 18.57
C GLN A 92 9.60 10.81 17.18
N PHE A 93 8.89 11.90 16.85
CA PHE A 93 8.32 12.08 15.50
C PHE A 93 9.38 12.08 14.41
N LEU A 94 10.53 12.74 14.63
CA LEU A 94 11.62 12.77 13.67
C LEU A 94 12.18 11.36 13.40
N VAL A 95 12.43 10.58 14.46
CA VAL A 95 12.95 9.21 14.35
C VAL A 95 11.93 8.29 13.67
N LEU A 96 10.68 8.30 14.13
CA LEU A 96 9.62 7.46 13.56
C LEU A 96 9.34 7.83 12.10
N GLY A 97 9.32 9.13 11.78
CA GLY A 97 9.18 9.64 10.42
C GLY A 97 10.35 9.22 9.53
N ALA A 98 11.59 9.32 10.02
CA ALA A 98 12.77 8.89 9.28
C ALA A 98 12.77 7.38 9.01
N CYS A 99 12.42 6.56 9.99
CA CYS A 99 12.26 5.11 9.80
C CYS A 99 11.17 4.80 8.76
N PHE A 100 10.04 5.50 8.82
CA PHE A 100 8.94 5.32 7.87
C PHE A 100 9.37 5.66 6.43
N VAL A 101 9.99 6.82 6.23
CA VAL A 101 10.51 7.25 4.92
C VAL A 101 11.57 6.28 4.39
N ALA A 102 12.47 5.79 5.25
CA ALA A 102 13.49 4.82 4.83
C ALA A 102 12.89 3.50 4.35
N LEU A 103 11.87 2.98 5.05
CA LEU A 103 11.13 1.79 4.63
C LEU A 103 10.39 2.01 3.31
N GLU A 104 9.77 3.17 3.13
CA GLU A 104 9.07 3.53 1.91
C GLU A 104 10.03 3.57 0.71
N ILE A 105 11.17 4.26 0.84
CA ILE A 105 12.20 4.31 -0.20
C ILE A 105 12.69 2.90 -0.57
N LEU A 106 12.91 2.04 0.42
CA LEU A 106 13.36 0.67 0.19
C LEU A 106 12.33 -0.13 -0.63
N VAL A 107 11.06 -0.11 -0.20
CA VAL A 107 9.98 -0.88 -0.82
C VAL A 107 9.65 -0.34 -2.21
N ASP A 108 9.40 0.96 -2.34
CA ASP A 108 9.06 1.58 -3.62
C ASP A 108 10.24 1.56 -4.59
N GLY A 109 11.46 1.74 -4.09
CA GLY A 109 12.69 1.61 -4.87
C GLY A 109 12.85 0.20 -5.45
N MET A 110 12.64 -0.84 -4.63
CA MET A 110 12.69 -2.23 -5.08
C MET A 110 11.63 -2.52 -6.15
N VAL A 111 10.39 -2.06 -5.93
CA VAL A 111 9.30 -2.18 -6.91
C VAL A 111 9.65 -1.45 -8.21
N GLY A 112 10.18 -0.23 -8.13
CA GLY A 112 10.59 0.56 -9.27
C GLY A 112 11.70 -0.10 -10.09
N ILE A 113 12.72 -0.65 -9.42
CA ILE A 113 13.81 -1.40 -10.08
C ILE A 113 13.26 -2.65 -10.76
N LEU A 114 12.39 -3.42 -10.09
CA LEU A 114 11.82 -4.64 -10.64
C LEU A 114 10.91 -4.35 -11.83
N ALA A 115 10.08 -3.30 -11.75
CA ALA A 115 9.24 -2.84 -12.85
C ALA A 115 10.08 -2.36 -14.04
N GLY A 116 11.19 -1.68 -13.80
CA GLY A 116 12.16 -1.29 -14.82
C GLY A 116 12.79 -2.49 -15.53
N ARG A 117 13.24 -3.50 -14.78
CA ARG A 117 13.81 -4.75 -15.31
C ARG A 117 12.80 -5.59 -16.10
N LEU A 118 11.55 -5.63 -15.63
CA LEU A 118 10.47 -6.40 -16.26
C LEU A 118 9.68 -5.59 -17.29
N ARG A 119 10.13 -4.38 -17.66
CA ARG A 119 9.35 -3.45 -18.51
C ARG A 119 8.91 -4.08 -19.84
N GLN A 120 9.78 -4.81 -20.52
CA GLN A 120 9.44 -5.46 -21.80
C GLN A 120 8.45 -6.63 -21.62
N PHE A 121 8.52 -7.34 -20.50
CA PHE A 121 7.56 -8.37 -20.15
C PHE A 121 6.20 -7.76 -19.80
N LEU A 122 6.18 -6.70 -18.98
CA LEU A 122 4.99 -5.96 -18.58
C LEU A 122 4.36 -5.15 -19.73
N ALA A 123 5.07 -4.92 -20.84
CA ALA A 123 4.48 -4.35 -22.05
C ALA A 123 3.51 -5.34 -22.75
N ARG A 124 3.56 -6.63 -22.42
CA ARG A 124 2.68 -7.65 -23.01
C ARG A 124 1.31 -7.61 -22.32
N ARG A 125 0.23 -7.43 -23.09
CA ARG A 125 -1.17 -7.48 -22.58
C ARG A 125 -1.45 -8.72 -21.73
N ARG A 126 -0.92 -9.88 -22.12
CA ARG A 126 -1.06 -11.13 -21.35
C ARG A 126 -0.41 -11.03 -19.96
N ALA A 127 0.78 -10.44 -19.84
CA ALA A 127 1.47 -10.29 -18.56
C ALA A 127 0.72 -9.36 -17.62
N VAL A 128 0.25 -8.21 -18.11
CA VAL A 128 -0.54 -7.26 -17.30
C VAL A 128 -1.87 -7.88 -16.87
N LYS A 129 -2.54 -8.61 -17.77
CA LYS A 129 -3.78 -9.33 -17.44
C LYS A 129 -3.54 -10.39 -16.37
N THR A 130 -2.48 -11.19 -16.48
CA THR A 130 -2.11 -12.19 -15.46
C THR A 130 -1.80 -11.51 -14.13
N LEU A 131 -1.06 -10.39 -14.12
CA LEU A 131 -0.77 -9.63 -12.91
C LEU A 131 -2.05 -9.13 -12.23
N HIS A 132 -2.99 -8.55 -12.99
CA HIS A 132 -4.29 -8.13 -12.45
C HIS A 132 -5.09 -9.31 -11.89
N VAL A 133 -5.08 -10.47 -12.57
CA VAL A 133 -5.78 -11.66 -12.09
C VAL A 133 -5.16 -12.20 -10.81
N VAL A 134 -3.83 -12.31 -10.75
CA VAL A 134 -3.11 -12.80 -9.57
C VAL A 134 -3.31 -11.83 -8.40
N SER A 135 -3.03 -10.54 -8.57
CA SER A 135 -3.19 -9.53 -7.52
C SER A 135 -4.64 -9.43 -7.04
N GLY A 136 -5.60 -9.43 -7.97
CA GLY A 136 -7.02 -9.40 -7.64
C GLY A 136 -7.46 -10.63 -6.84
N SER A 137 -7.00 -11.83 -7.25
CA SER A 137 -7.30 -13.08 -6.55
C SER A 137 -6.66 -13.13 -5.16
N VAL A 138 -5.43 -12.63 -5.03
CA VAL A 138 -4.75 -12.52 -3.73
C VAL A 138 -5.50 -11.58 -2.79
N PHE A 139 -5.97 -10.42 -3.27
CA PHE A 139 -6.76 -9.51 -2.43
C PHE A 139 -8.10 -10.12 -2.01
N VAL A 140 -8.83 -10.78 -2.91
CA VAL A 140 -10.06 -11.49 -2.55
C VAL A 140 -9.77 -12.62 -1.55
N GLY A 141 -8.73 -13.41 -1.78
CA GLY A 141 -8.33 -14.51 -0.90
C GLY A 141 -7.92 -14.04 0.49
N LEU A 142 -7.12 -12.97 0.58
CA LEU A 142 -6.76 -12.35 1.86
C LEU A 142 -7.98 -11.75 2.57
N GLY A 143 -8.87 -11.06 1.85
CA GLY A 143 -10.10 -10.55 2.42
C GLY A 143 -11.00 -11.66 2.98
N ALA A 144 -11.16 -12.76 2.24
CA ALA A 144 -11.88 -13.94 2.71
C ALA A 144 -11.21 -14.57 3.93
N LYS A 145 -9.88 -14.73 3.92
CA LYS A 145 -9.11 -15.24 5.07
C LYS A 145 -9.33 -14.38 6.31
N VAL A 146 -9.24 -13.06 6.20
CA VAL A 146 -9.43 -12.14 7.32
C VAL A 146 -10.87 -12.16 7.84
N ALA A 147 -11.87 -12.33 6.96
CA ALA A 147 -13.26 -12.49 7.38
C ALA A 147 -13.51 -13.81 8.14
N LEU A 148 -12.83 -14.88 7.72
CA LEU A 148 -12.99 -16.25 8.26
C LEU A 148 -12.07 -16.58 9.43
N GLU A 149 -10.99 -15.80 9.65
CA GLU A 149 -10.16 -15.90 10.84
C GLU A 149 -11.03 -15.68 12.08
N ARG A 150 -10.99 -16.61 13.03
CA ARG A 150 -11.71 -16.52 14.31
C ARG A 150 -10.78 -15.98 15.38
#